data_AF-E0SGA7-F1
#
_entry.id   AF-E0SGA7-F1
#
_cell.length_a   1.000
_cell.length_b   1.000
_cell.length_c   1.000
_cell.angle_alpha   90.00
_cell.angle_beta   90.00
_cell.angle_gamma   90.00
#
_symmetry.space_group_name_H-M   'P 1'
#
loop_
_entity.id
_entity.type
_entity.pdbx_description
1 polymer ?
#
loop_
_entity_poly.entity_id
_entity_poly.type
_entity_poly.pdbx_seq_one_letter_code
_entity_poly.pdbx_strand_id
1 'polypeptide(L)'
;MEEARIAFPVGNGQINNVEDVKTVQQLLNSRSNGTLSVDGIVGIRTQAAIIHFQRQIVGMGTPDGIVSPHGPTLRKLNHLHTRRPATSQPSFSADSGDSVSEELYLNAARELNCEVAAIKAIVMTETALNSAFISPGKPKILYERHYFHRLTQGRYDRSHPDISGSRYTSYGLESQQYERLEAAMILDRRAAWMSASWGAFQIMGENYRTAGFDDIESFVSAMRSIDGQVFAFINHVKNTPILLSALRHKDWVKFARSYNGVSYAEKHYDVKIANNYQRLTNR
;
A
#
# COMPACT_ATOMS: atom_id res chain seq x y z
N MET A 1 -3.82 17.17 16.86
CA MET A 1 -2.56 17.94 16.73
C MET A 1 -2.91 19.26 16.08
N GLU A 2 -2.39 20.37 16.58
CA GLU A 2 -2.65 21.71 16.05
C GLU A 2 -1.95 21.91 14.70
N GLU A 3 -2.52 22.73 13.81
CA GLU A 3 -1.85 23.08 12.54
C GLU A 3 -0.54 23.81 12.81
N ALA A 4 0.56 23.34 12.22
CA ALA A 4 1.85 23.99 12.38
C ALA A 4 1.83 25.38 11.73
N ARG A 5 2.34 26.38 12.44
CA ARG A 5 2.41 27.76 11.97
C ARG A 5 3.87 28.16 11.86
N ILE A 6 4.18 28.93 10.82
CA ILE A 6 5.45 29.64 10.69
C ILE A 6 5.17 31.13 10.72
N ALA A 7 6.04 31.91 11.36
CA ALA A 7 5.90 33.36 11.48
C ALA A 7 6.36 34.08 10.21
N PHE A 8 7.43 33.58 9.57
CA PHE A 8 8.04 34.16 8.38
C PHE A 8 8.19 33.14 7.25
N PRO A 9 8.31 33.59 5.98
CA PRO A 9 8.58 32.69 4.87
C PRO A 9 9.91 31.94 5.02
N VAL A 10 9.91 30.69 4.59
CA VAL A 10 11.07 29.79 4.59
C VAL A 10 11.43 29.40 3.15
N GLY A 11 12.69 29.53 2.76
CA GLY A 11 13.17 29.21 1.42
C GLY A 11 14.34 30.10 1.01
N ASN A 12 14.87 29.87 -0.19
CA ASN A 12 15.99 30.65 -0.72
C ASN A 12 15.67 32.16 -0.71
N GLY A 13 16.60 32.96 -0.18
CA GLY A 13 16.46 34.42 -0.09
C GLY A 13 15.42 34.93 0.93
N GLN A 14 14.86 34.07 1.78
CA GLN A 14 13.91 34.46 2.83
C GLN A 14 14.59 34.69 4.19
N ILE A 15 13.82 35.23 5.15
CA ILE A 15 14.26 35.48 6.53
C ILE A 15 14.79 34.20 7.19
N ASN A 16 14.17 33.05 6.89
CA ASN A 16 14.62 31.74 7.36
C ASN A 16 14.84 31.71 8.89
N ASN A 17 13.83 32.20 9.64
CA ASN A 17 13.86 32.10 11.09
C ASN A 17 14.06 30.63 11.50
N VAL A 18 15.00 30.38 12.41
CA VAL A 18 15.45 29.02 12.77
C VAL A 18 14.30 28.09 13.15
N GLU A 19 13.31 28.58 13.92
CA GLU A 19 12.18 27.76 14.37
C GLU A 19 11.15 27.51 13.25
N ASP A 20 10.94 28.49 12.37
CA ASP A 20 10.13 28.32 11.17
C ASP A 20 10.75 27.30 10.21
N VAL A 21 12.08 27.36 10.04
CA VAL A 21 12.82 26.42 9.19
C VAL A 21 12.76 25.01 9.77
N LYS A 22 12.96 24.83 11.08
CA LYS A 22 12.80 23.53 11.74
C LYS A 22 11.39 22.98 11.55
N THR A 23 10.37 23.84 11.69
CA THR A 23 8.97 23.45 11.47
C THR A 23 8.76 22.95 10.04
N VAL A 24 9.26 23.66 9.02
CA VAL A 24 9.19 23.21 7.62
C VAL A 24 9.96 21.91 7.39
N GLN A 25 11.16 21.76 7.95
CA GLN A 25 11.97 20.53 7.86
C GLN A 25 11.25 19.34 8.51
N GLN A 26 10.63 19.52 9.68
CA GLN A 26 9.82 18.50 10.37
C GLN A 26 8.61 18.07 9.52
N LEU A 27 7.88 19.05 8.99
CA LEU A 27 6.73 18.79 8.12
C LEU A 27 7.13 18.03 6.85
N LEU A 28 8.23 18.40 6.20
CA LEU A 28 8.76 17.69 5.02
C LEU A 28 9.22 16.27 5.37
N ASN A 29 9.94 16.11 6.48
CA ASN A 29 10.43 14.81 6.96
C ASN A 29 9.31 13.83 7.28
N SER A 30 8.16 14.32 7.76
CA SER A 30 6.98 13.49 8.01
C SER A 30 6.42 12.79 6.75
N ARG A 31 6.92 13.14 5.56
CA ARG A 31 6.50 12.59 4.27
C ARG A 31 7.61 11.87 3.50
N SER A 32 8.88 12.14 3.79
CA SER A 32 10.04 11.64 3.02
C SER A 32 10.88 10.59 3.77
N ASN A 33 10.31 9.92 4.78
CA ASN A 33 11.02 9.03 5.71
C ASN A 33 12.22 9.70 6.42
N GLY A 34 12.11 10.99 6.75
CA GLY A 34 13.05 11.66 7.66
C GLY A 34 14.47 11.90 7.14
N THR A 35 14.63 12.25 5.87
CA THR A 35 15.97 12.38 5.25
C THR A 35 16.67 13.72 5.47
N LEU A 36 15.95 14.77 5.91
CA LEU A 36 16.52 16.08 6.20
C LEU A 36 16.96 16.17 7.66
N SER A 37 18.08 16.85 7.91
CA SER A 37 18.42 17.32 9.25
C SER A 37 17.40 18.39 9.67
N VAL A 38 16.92 18.32 10.91
CA VAL A 38 16.07 19.37 11.51
C VAL A 38 16.95 20.33 12.30
N ASP A 39 17.74 21.10 11.56
CA ASP A 39 18.78 21.98 12.11
C ASP A 39 18.39 23.47 12.05
N GLY A 40 17.28 23.80 11.39
CA GLY A 40 16.86 25.19 11.19
C GLY A 40 17.63 25.91 10.08
N ILE A 41 18.36 25.18 9.24
CA ILE A 41 19.16 25.73 8.14
C ILE A 41 18.52 25.37 6.80
N VAL A 42 18.24 26.37 5.96
CA VAL A 42 17.81 26.15 4.57
C VAL A 42 19.03 25.85 3.70
N GLY A 43 19.56 24.65 3.83
CA GLY A 43 20.63 24.14 2.96
C GLY A 43 20.09 23.61 1.62
N ILE A 44 21.00 23.18 0.73
CA ILE A 44 20.67 22.62 -0.59
C ILE A 44 19.62 21.50 -0.50
N ARG A 45 19.71 20.64 0.53
CA ARG A 45 18.78 19.52 0.73
C ARG A 45 17.38 20.00 1.13
N THR A 46 17.28 20.95 2.05
CA THR A 46 16.00 21.55 2.45
C THR A 46 15.36 22.29 1.29
N GLN A 47 16.14 23.06 0.54
CA GLN A 47 15.66 23.77 -0.64
C GLN A 47 15.14 22.82 -1.73
N ALA A 48 15.90 21.75 -2.04
CA ALA A 48 15.48 20.75 -3.00
C ALA A 48 14.20 20.03 -2.56
N ALA A 49 14.05 19.74 -1.26
CA ALA A 49 12.86 19.11 -0.71
C ALA A 49 11.62 20.02 -0.84
N ILE A 50 11.74 21.33 -0.59
CA ILE A 50 10.64 22.28 -0.79
C ILE A 50 10.21 22.30 -2.26
N ILE A 51 11.17 22.45 -3.19
CA ILE A 51 10.90 22.49 -4.63
C ILE A 51 10.25 21.18 -5.11
N HIS A 52 10.77 20.04 -4.66
CA HIS A 52 10.20 18.74 -5.00
C HIS A 52 8.77 18.60 -4.49
N PHE A 53 8.51 18.97 -3.24
CA PHE A 53 7.18 18.92 -2.65
C PHE A 53 6.19 19.81 -3.40
N GLN A 54 6.59 21.03 -3.74
CA GLN A 54 5.76 21.95 -4.52
C GLN A 54 5.39 21.38 -5.90
N ARG A 55 6.36 20.81 -6.62
CA ARG A 55 6.11 20.23 -7.94
C ARG A 55 5.21 18.99 -7.86
N GLN A 56 5.55 18.06 -6.98
CA GLN A 56 4.95 16.72 -6.97
C GLN A 56 3.65 16.64 -6.16
N ILE A 57 3.53 17.44 -5.10
CA ILE A 57 2.45 17.29 -4.10
C ILE A 57 1.50 18.50 -4.10
N VAL A 58 2.05 19.72 -4.21
CA VAL A 58 1.21 20.92 -4.34
C VAL A 58 0.67 21.05 -5.77
N GLY A 59 1.42 20.54 -6.77
CA GLY A 59 1.04 20.61 -8.19
C GLY A 59 1.42 21.92 -8.85
N MET A 60 2.45 22.60 -8.34
CA MET A 60 2.93 23.86 -8.92
C MET A 60 3.70 23.60 -10.21
N GLY A 61 3.24 24.19 -11.32
CA GLY A 61 3.94 24.13 -12.62
C GLY A 61 5.34 24.77 -12.57
N THR A 62 5.47 25.87 -11.82
CA THR A 62 6.73 26.57 -11.56
C THR A 62 6.96 26.68 -10.06
N PRO A 63 7.64 25.69 -9.43
CA PRO A 63 7.99 25.74 -8.02
C PRO A 63 8.89 26.94 -7.71
N ASP A 64 8.52 27.73 -6.71
CA ASP A 64 9.27 28.91 -6.27
C ASP A 64 10.28 28.59 -5.16
N GLY A 65 10.18 27.40 -4.55
CA GLY A 65 11.03 26.98 -3.45
C GLY A 65 10.79 27.73 -2.15
N ILE A 66 9.61 28.36 -1.97
CA ILE A 66 9.24 29.16 -0.79
C ILE A 66 8.00 28.58 -0.08
N VAL A 67 8.09 28.50 1.24
CA VAL A 67 6.97 28.14 2.13
C VAL A 67 6.53 29.41 2.86
N SER A 68 5.41 30.00 2.44
CA SER A 68 4.84 31.19 3.08
C SER A 68 3.85 30.82 4.21
N PRO A 69 3.72 31.62 5.29
CA PRO A 69 2.80 31.39 6.41
C PRO A 69 1.34 31.12 6.05
N HIS A 70 0.84 31.73 4.97
CA HIS A 70 -0.53 31.54 4.48
C HIS A 70 -0.56 30.94 3.07
N GLY A 71 0.57 30.42 2.61
CA GLY A 71 0.77 29.93 1.25
C GLY A 71 0.19 28.52 1.03
N PRO A 72 -0.04 28.15 -0.24
CA PRO A 72 -0.52 26.82 -0.61
C PRO A 72 0.41 25.70 -0.14
N THR A 73 1.72 25.94 -0.13
CA THR A 73 2.72 24.97 0.32
C THR A 73 2.54 24.61 1.79
N LEU A 74 2.43 25.59 2.69
CA LEU A 74 2.22 25.33 4.12
C LEU A 74 0.84 24.71 4.38
N ARG A 75 -0.22 25.22 3.72
CA ARG A 75 -1.56 24.62 3.84
C ARG A 75 -1.56 23.14 3.44
N LYS A 76 -0.84 22.78 2.37
CA LYS A 76 -0.74 21.40 1.91
C LYS A 76 0.10 20.55 2.87
N LEU A 77 1.21 21.09 3.38
CA LEU A 77 2.02 20.42 4.42
C LEU A 77 1.18 20.16 5.67
N ASN A 78 0.45 21.16 6.16
CA ASN A 78 -0.45 21.04 7.31
C ASN A 78 -1.58 20.06 7.04
N HIS A 79 -2.29 20.15 5.92
CA HIS A 79 -3.35 19.21 5.58
C HIS A 79 -2.85 17.74 5.57
N LEU A 80 -1.63 17.51 5.07
CA LEU A 80 -1.02 16.18 5.07
C LEU A 80 -0.49 15.78 6.45
N HIS A 81 -0.09 16.75 7.28
CA HIS A 81 0.38 16.54 8.65
C HIS A 81 -0.78 16.30 9.64
N THR A 82 -1.89 17.03 9.53
CA THR A 82 -3.07 16.94 10.40
C THR A 82 -4.00 15.78 10.04
N ARG A 83 -3.95 15.28 8.79
CA ARG A 83 -4.56 13.98 8.44
C ARG A 83 -3.79 12.77 8.95
N ARG A 84 -2.72 12.98 9.72
CA ARG A 84 -2.16 11.98 10.62
C ARG A 84 -3.01 11.98 11.90
N PRO A 85 -3.92 11.01 12.14
CA PRO A 85 -4.17 10.69 13.53
C PRO A 85 -2.81 10.34 14.14
N ALA A 86 -2.54 10.82 15.34
CA ALA A 86 -1.53 10.21 16.18
C ALA A 86 -2.03 8.79 16.52
N THR A 87 -1.89 7.89 15.56
CA THR A 87 -1.85 6.46 15.75
C THR A 87 -0.53 6.08 15.11
N SER A 88 0.33 5.43 15.87
CA SER A 88 1.16 4.37 15.30
C SER A 88 0.42 3.73 14.11
N GLN A 89 1.09 3.55 12.96
CA GLN A 89 0.66 2.54 11.98
C GLN A 89 0.15 1.33 12.79
N PRO A 90 -1.08 0.84 12.54
CA PRO A 90 -1.68 -0.15 13.41
C PRO A 90 -0.70 -1.30 13.65
N SER A 91 -0.35 -1.50 14.93
CA SER A 91 0.53 -2.57 15.34
C SER A 91 -0.34 -3.79 15.51
N PHE A 92 -0.17 -4.78 14.64
CA PHE A 92 -0.92 -6.02 14.71
C PHE A 92 -0.08 -7.07 15.46
N SER A 93 -0.68 -7.74 16.43
CA SER A 93 -0.02 -8.86 17.10
C SER A 93 0.04 -10.07 16.16
N ALA A 94 1.10 -10.87 16.28
CA ALA A 94 1.24 -12.12 15.53
C ALA A 94 0.29 -13.24 16.03
N ASP A 95 -0.49 -12.96 17.08
CA ASP A 95 -1.30 -13.94 17.82
C ASP A 95 -2.77 -13.99 17.36
N SER A 96 -3.09 -13.37 16.22
CA SER A 96 -4.45 -13.25 15.67
C SER A 96 -5.05 -14.55 15.10
N GLY A 97 -4.40 -15.70 15.31
CA GLY A 97 -4.69 -16.97 14.64
C GLY A 97 -4.29 -16.98 13.16
N ASP A 98 -4.47 -18.13 12.49
CA ASP A 98 -4.02 -18.38 11.11
C ASP A 98 -5.12 -18.20 10.04
N SER A 99 -6.33 -17.82 10.45
CA SER A 99 -7.50 -17.69 9.57
C SER A 99 -8.36 -16.49 9.92
N VAL A 100 -9.03 -15.90 8.92
CA VAL A 100 -10.01 -14.83 9.13
C VAL A 100 -11.20 -15.39 9.93
N SER A 101 -11.40 -14.89 11.15
CA SER A 101 -12.51 -15.29 12.01
C SER A 101 -13.85 -14.76 11.50
N GLU A 102 -14.96 -15.36 11.96
CA GLU A 102 -16.31 -14.86 11.65
C GLU A 102 -16.52 -13.40 12.08
N GLU A 103 -15.95 -13.01 13.23
CA GLU A 103 -16.03 -11.64 13.72
C GLU A 103 -15.31 -10.65 12.77
N LEU A 104 -14.13 -11.02 12.29
CA LEU A 104 -13.40 -10.19 11.32
C LEU A 104 -14.15 -10.06 10.00
N TYR A 105 -14.81 -11.11 9.53
CA TYR A 105 -15.69 -11.02 8.37
C TYR A 105 -16.89 -10.10 8.61
N LEU A 106 -17.54 -10.18 9.76
CA LEU A 106 -18.65 -9.31 10.13
C LEU A 106 -18.22 -7.84 10.19
N ASN A 107 -17.05 -7.57 10.77
CA ASN A 107 -16.50 -6.22 10.85
C ASN A 107 -16.14 -5.68 9.46
N ALA A 108 -15.49 -6.49 8.61
CA ALA A 108 -15.17 -6.12 7.24
C ALA A 108 -16.44 -5.83 6.41
N ALA A 109 -17.48 -6.65 6.56
CA ALA A 109 -18.77 -6.46 5.89
C ALA A 109 -19.44 -5.16 6.31
N ARG A 110 -19.39 -4.81 7.60
CA ARG A 110 -19.89 -3.54 8.13
C ARG A 110 -19.13 -2.34 7.55
N GLU A 111 -17.79 -2.39 7.56
CA GLU A 111 -16.93 -1.31 7.03
C GLU A 111 -17.11 -1.09 5.53
N LEU A 112 -17.33 -2.17 4.78
CA LEU A 112 -17.53 -2.14 3.33
C LEU A 112 -19.00 -1.94 2.92
N ASN A 113 -19.94 -2.03 3.87
CA ASN A 113 -21.38 -2.04 3.63
C ASN A 113 -21.77 -3.06 2.55
N CYS A 114 -21.33 -4.31 2.74
CA CYS A 114 -21.63 -5.42 1.84
C CYS A 114 -21.99 -6.67 2.65
N GLU A 115 -22.38 -7.75 1.96
CA GLU A 115 -22.68 -9.02 2.61
C GLU A 115 -21.41 -9.74 3.05
N VAL A 116 -21.47 -10.42 4.20
CA VAL A 116 -20.39 -11.31 4.69
C VAL A 116 -20.06 -12.39 3.65
N ALA A 117 -21.07 -12.96 3.00
CA ALA A 117 -20.90 -13.96 1.96
C ALA A 117 -20.06 -13.45 0.77
N ALA A 118 -20.16 -12.16 0.43
CA ALA A 118 -19.37 -11.57 -0.65
C ALA A 118 -17.87 -11.53 -0.32
N ILE A 119 -17.51 -11.16 0.91
CA ILE A 119 -16.11 -11.14 1.36
C ILE A 119 -15.55 -12.55 1.44
N LYS A 120 -16.30 -13.50 2.00
CA LYS A 120 -15.90 -14.92 2.05
C LYS A 120 -15.70 -15.50 0.64
N ALA A 121 -16.55 -15.14 -0.33
CA ALA A 121 -16.42 -15.60 -1.70
C ALA A 121 -15.11 -15.11 -2.38
N ILE A 122 -14.67 -13.90 -2.05
CA ILE A 122 -13.38 -13.37 -2.51
C ILE A 122 -12.23 -14.17 -1.88
N VAL A 123 -12.24 -14.33 -0.54
CA VAL A 123 -11.19 -15.11 0.14
C VAL A 123 -11.09 -16.52 -0.42
N MET A 124 -12.23 -17.21 -0.61
CA MET A 124 -12.30 -18.54 -1.23
C MET A 124 -11.76 -18.61 -2.67
N THR A 125 -11.77 -17.49 -3.39
CA THR A 125 -11.27 -17.42 -4.77
C THR A 125 -9.76 -17.23 -4.80
N GLU A 126 -9.23 -16.38 -3.92
CA GLU A 126 -7.80 -16.09 -3.83
C GLU A 126 -7.02 -17.23 -3.16
N THR A 127 -7.62 -17.82 -2.13
CA THR A 127 -7.00 -18.86 -1.32
C THR A 127 -8.05 -19.90 -0.91
N ALA A 128 -7.65 -21.13 -0.58
CA ALA A 128 -8.56 -21.99 0.16
C ALA A 128 -8.85 -21.33 1.52
N LEU A 129 -10.09 -21.43 2.04
CA LEU A 129 -10.39 -20.96 3.39
C LEU A 129 -9.34 -21.50 4.35
N ASN A 130 -8.76 -20.63 5.19
CA ASN A 130 -7.72 -20.94 6.17
C ASN A 130 -6.31 -21.21 5.60
N SER A 131 -5.93 -20.61 4.46
CA SER A 131 -4.57 -20.71 3.91
C SER A 131 -3.84 -19.36 3.80
N ALA A 132 -4.08 -18.49 4.79
CA ALA A 132 -3.47 -17.15 4.87
C ALA A 132 -1.95 -17.21 5.13
N PHE A 133 -1.48 -18.27 5.77
CA PHE A 133 -0.08 -18.49 6.15
C PHE A 133 0.40 -19.86 5.72
N ILE A 134 1.71 -19.95 5.46
CA ILE A 134 2.40 -21.21 5.13
C ILE A 134 3.07 -21.82 6.37
N SER A 135 3.33 -20.96 7.36
CA SER A 135 3.74 -21.28 8.73
C SER A 135 3.39 -20.08 9.62
N PRO A 136 3.29 -20.22 10.94
CA PRO A 136 2.95 -19.12 11.84
C PRO A 136 3.75 -17.84 11.55
N GLY A 137 3.04 -16.73 11.28
CA GLY A 137 3.63 -15.43 10.97
C GLY A 137 4.34 -15.29 9.60
N LYS A 138 4.27 -16.32 8.74
CA LYS A 138 4.82 -16.32 7.36
C LYS A 138 3.65 -16.38 6.35
N PRO A 139 3.19 -15.22 5.83
CA PRO A 139 2.01 -15.18 4.97
C PRO A 139 2.22 -15.94 3.67
N LYS A 140 1.14 -16.50 3.14
CA LYS A 140 1.16 -17.04 1.78
C LYS A 140 1.41 -15.91 0.78
N ILE A 141 2.34 -16.12 -0.15
CA ILE A 141 2.66 -15.15 -1.20
C ILE A 141 2.61 -15.78 -2.59
N LEU A 142 2.41 -14.94 -3.60
CA LEU A 142 2.73 -15.26 -4.99
C LEU A 142 3.70 -14.18 -5.51
N TYR A 143 4.88 -14.59 -5.96
CA TYR A 143 5.86 -13.66 -6.51
C TYR A 143 5.61 -13.45 -8.01
N GLU A 144 5.61 -12.20 -8.45
CA GLU A 144 5.30 -11.79 -9.81
C GLU A 144 6.49 -11.11 -10.48
N ARG A 145 7.38 -11.89 -11.12
CA ARG A 145 8.62 -11.35 -11.74
C ARG A 145 8.41 -10.23 -12.76
N HIS A 146 7.21 -10.15 -13.35
CA HIS A 146 6.86 -9.10 -14.29
C HIS A 146 6.56 -7.75 -13.62
N TYR A 147 6.13 -7.75 -12.35
CA TYR A 147 6.11 -6.55 -11.53
C TYR A 147 7.54 -6.11 -11.22
N PHE A 148 8.40 -7.04 -10.84
CA PHE A 148 9.79 -6.72 -10.52
C PHE A 148 10.55 -6.17 -11.73
N HIS A 149 10.36 -6.79 -12.89
CA HIS A 149 10.82 -6.26 -14.18
C HIS A 149 10.37 -4.81 -14.39
N ARG A 150 9.06 -4.54 -14.27
CA ARG A 150 8.51 -3.19 -14.49
C ARG A 150 9.07 -2.17 -13.50
N LEU A 151 9.14 -2.54 -12.22
CA LEU A 151 9.60 -1.66 -11.13
C LEU A 151 11.10 -1.39 -11.19
N THR A 152 11.89 -2.33 -11.72
CA THR A 152 13.34 -2.20 -11.90
C THR A 152 13.74 -1.81 -13.32
N GLN A 153 12.76 -1.54 -14.19
CA GLN A 153 12.95 -1.17 -15.60
C GLN A 153 13.78 -2.21 -16.38
N GLY A 154 13.57 -3.49 -16.09
CA GLY A 154 14.25 -4.62 -16.74
C GLY A 154 15.73 -4.76 -16.41
N ARG A 155 16.25 -4.02 -15.42
CA ARG A 155 17.68 -4.04 -15.03
C ARG A 155 18.22 -5.44 -14.77
N TYR A 156 17.38 -6.36 -14.29
CA TYR A 156 17.79 -7.71 -13.88
C TYR A 156 17.33 -8.84 -14.81
N ASP A 157 16.70 -8.53 -15.95
CA ASP A 157 16.13 -9.58 -16.84
C ASP A 157 17.16 -10.58 -17.33
N ARG A 158 18.36 -10.10 -17.71
CA ARG A 158 19.43 -10.96 -18.23
C ARG A 158 20.16 -11.71 -17.13
N SER A 159 20.43 -11.05 -16.00
CA SER A 159 21.23 -11.63 -14.91
C SER A 159 20.40 -12.55 -14.00
N HIS A 160 19.10 -12.28 -13.85
CA HIS A 160 18.21 -13.01 -12.97
C HIS A 160 16.84 -13.27 -13.64
N PRO A 161 16.78 -14.06 -14.72
CA PRO A 161 15.55 -14.28 -15.50
C PRO A 161 14.43 -15.00 -14.74
N ASP A 162 14.74 -15.71 -13.65
CA ASP A 162 13.72 -16.27 -12.76
C ASP A 162 13.15 -15.20 -11.81
N ILE A 163 13.82 -14.07 -11.61
CA ILE A 163 13.41 -12.99 -10.68
C ILE A 163 12.79 -11.79 -11.42
N SER A 164 13.23 -11.54 -12.66
CA SER A 164 12.82 -10.42 -13.50
C SER A 164 12.55 -10.90 -14.91
N GLY A 165 11.38 -10.57 -15.47
CA GLY A 165 11.04 -10.83 -16.86
C GLY A 165 9.53 -10.88 -17.11
N SER A 166 9.11 -11.45 -18.24
CA SER A 166 7.69 -11.67 -18.58
C SER A 166 6.95 -12.51 -17.54
N ARG A 167 5.61 -12.55 -17.54
CA ARG A 167 4.85 -13.42 -16.62
C ARG A 167 5.33 -14.87 -16.64
N TYR A 168 5.22 -15.58 -15.52
CA TYR A 168 5.49 -17.02 -15.50
C TYR A 168 4.40 -17.76 -16.28
N THR A 169 4.80 -18.82 -16.99
CA THR A 169 3.85 -19.79 -17.54
C THR A 169 3.36 -20.75 -16.45
N SER A 170 4.22 -21.07 -15.48
CA SER A 170 3.91 -21.83 -14.27
C SER A 170 4.64 -21.23 -13.08
N TYR A 171 3.92 -21.00 -11.98
CA TYR A 171 4.46 -20.37 -10.78
C TYR A 171 5.23 -21.35 -9.90
N GLY A 172 4.97 -22.65 -10.01
CA GLY A 172 5.66 -23.68 -9.24
C GLY A 172 5.17 -23.81 -7.80
N LEU A 173 6.05 -24.30 -6.91
CA LEU A 173 5.72 -24.59 -5.51
C LEU A 173 5.66 -23.33 -4.64
N GLU A 174 5.04 -23.45 -3.47
CA GLU A 174 4.95 -22.35 -2.50
C GLU A 174 6.32 -21.94 -1.94
N SER A 175 7.24 -22.91 -1.73
CA SER A 175 8.62 -22.63 -1.29
C SER A 175 9.37 -21.74 -2.28
N GLN A 176 9.17 -21.98 -3.58
CA GLN A 176 9.82 -21.21 -4.65
C GLN A 176 9.40 -19.74 -4.64
N GLN A 177 8.21 -19.41 -4.13
CA GLN A 177 7.77 -18.01 -4.06
C GLN A 177 8.63 -17.21 -3.07
N TYR A 178 8.95 -17.81 -1.92
CA TYR A 178 9.82 -17.19 -0.93
C TYR A 178 11.28 -17.16 -1.38
N GLU A 179 11.79 -18.23 -1.99
CA GLU A 179 13.14 -18.25 -2.57
C GLU A 179 13.32 -17.11 -3.59
N ARG A 180 12.32 -16.91 -4.46
CA ARG A 180 12.31 -15.80 -5.43
C ARG A 180 12.23 -14.44 -4.75
N LEU A 181 11.34 -14.27 -3.78
CA LEU A 181 11.20 -13.01 -3.06
C LEU A 181 12.52 -12.63 -2.35
N GLU A 182 13.13 -13.58 -1.65
CA GLU A 182 14.39 -13.39 -0.92
C GLU A 182 15.54 -13.06 -1.88
N ALA A 183 15.64 -13.75 -3.02
CA ALA A 183 16.60 -13.42 -4.07
C ALA A 183 16.36 -12.01 -4.66
N ALA A 184 15.10 -11.64 -4.91
CA ALA A 184 14.73 -10.31 -5.39
C ALA A 184 15.08 -9.21 -4.37
N MET A 185 14.94 -9.50 -3.07
CA MET A 185 15.24 -8.54 -2.01
C MET A 185 16.71 -8.16 -1.93
N ILE A 186 17.61 -9.06 -2.33
CA ILE A 186 19.06 -8.78 -2.44
C ILE A 186 19.33 -7.75 -3.55
N LEU A 187 18.54 -7.79 -4.63
CA LEU A 187 18.71 -6.91 -5.80
C LEU A 187 18.05 -5.55 -5.61
N ASP A 188 16.78 -5.54 -5.20
CA ASP A 188 16.00 -4.35 -4.86
C ASP A 188 14.85 -4.73 -3.92
N ARG A 189 15.09 -4.58 -2.61
CA ARG A 189 14.13 -4.94 -1.56
C ARG A 189 12.76 -4.29 -1.71
N ARG A 190 12.71 -3.01 -2.09
CA ARG A 190 11.44 -2.30 -2.21
C ARG A 190 10.65 -2.84 -3.39
N ALA A 191 11.29 -2.99 -4.55
CA ALA A 191 10.65 -3.56 -5.72
C ALA A 191 10.22 -5.01 -5.48
N ALA A 192 11.02 -5.80 -4.77
CA ALA A 192 10.72 -7.20 -4.44
C ALA A 192 9.41 -7.31 -3.64
N TRP A 193 9.27 -6.57 -2.54
CA TRP A 193 8.05 -6.60 -1.73
C TRP A 193 6.81 -6.09 -2.47
N MET A 194 6.97 -5.08 -3.34
CA MET A 194 5.88 -4.60 -4.19
C MET A 194 5.48 -5.61 -5.28
N SER A 195 6.36 -6.57 -5.60
CA SER A 195 6.18 -7.58 -6.66
C SER A 195 5.59 -8.89 -6.15
N ALA A 196 5.07 -8.94 -4.94
CA ALA A 196 4.36 -10.10 -4.42
C ALA A 196 2.95 -9.75 -3.98
N SER A 197 2.01 -10.68 -4.12
CA SER A 197 0.72 -10.66 -3.43
C SER A 197 0.84 -11.36 -2.08
N TRP A 198 0.03 -10.92 -1.09
CA TRP A 198 0.22 -11.33 0.30
C TRP A 198 -1.08 -11.79 0.96
N GLY A 199 -0.99 -12.89 1.71
CA GLY A 199 -1.99 -13.35 2.67
C GLY A 199 -3.29 -13.88 2.05
N ALA A 200 -4.32 -13.97 2.89
CA ALA A 200 -5.65 -14.52 2.57
C ALA A 200 -6.33 -13.84 1.38
N PHE A 201 -6.09 -12.53 1.23
CA PHE A 201 -6.73 -11.68 0.23
C PHE A 201 -5.85 -11.45 -1.00
N GLN A 202 -4.59 -11.93 -0.99
CA GLN A 202 -3.63 -11.78 -2.09
C GLN A 202 -3.48 -10.31 -2.57
N ILE A 203 -3.44 -9.35 -1.63
CA ILE A 203 -3.22 -7.94 -1.98
C ILE A 203 -1.78 -7.78 -2.48
N MET A 204 -1.62 -7.24 -3.70
CA MET A 204 -0.29 -6.90 -4.25
C MET A 204 0.40 -5.85 -3.39
N GLY A 205 1.69 -6.04 -3.10
CA GLY A 205 2.48 -5.10 -2.29
C GLY A 205 2.57 -3.70 -2.91
N GLU A 206 2.52 -3.56 -4.24
CA GLU A 206 2.43 -2.25 -4.90
C GLU A 206 1.19 -1.43 -4.46
N ASN A 207 0.13 -2.09 -4.00
CA ASN A 207 -1.11 -1.46 -3.54
C ASN A 207 -1.04 -1.00 -2.07
N TYR A 208 0.13 -1.05 -1.40
CA TYR A 208 0.27 -0.71 0.03
C TYR A 208 -0.38 0.63 0.42
N ARG A 209 -0.31 1.65 -0.44
CA ARG A 209 -0.94 2.96 -0.19
C ARG A 209 -2.46 2.87 -0.13
N THR A 210 -3.07 2.22 -1.12
CA THR A 210 -4.53 2.02 -1.13
C THR A 210 -4.96 1.09 0.00
N ALA A 211 -4.10 0.14 0.40
CA ALA A 211 -4.29 -0.72 1.57
C ALA A 211 -4.13 0.01 2.92
N GLY A 212 -3.85 1.32 2.92
CA GLY A 212 -3.82 2.14 4.14
C GLY A 212 -2.44 2.27 4.79
N PHE A 213 -1.36 1.91 4.10
CA PHE A 213 0.01 1.97 4.63
C PHE A 213 0.82 3.11 4.00
N ASP A 214 1.70 3.73 4.79
CA ASP A 214 2.53 4.87 4.36
C ASP A 214 3.75 4.42 3.55
N ASP A 215 4.24 3.22 3.86
CA ASP A 215 5.38 2.53 3.27
C ASP A 215 5.14 1.02 3.13
N ILE A 216 6.03 0.36 2.39
CA ILE A 216 5.92 -1.07 2.09
C ILE A 216 6.34 -1.93 3.28
N GLU A 217 7.27 -1.44 4.10
CA GLU A 217 7.75 -2.11 5.32
C GLU A 217 6.59 -2.36 6.29
N SER A 218 5.78 -1.34 6.54
CA SER A 218 4.62 -1.42 7.43
C SER A 218 3.54 -2.34 6.87
N PHE A 219 3.32 -2.30 5.54
CA PHE A 219 2.42 -3.24 4.87
C PHE A 219 2.90 -4.68 5.06
N VAL A 220 4.15 -5.00 4.72
CA VAL A 220 4.71 -6.36 4.85
C VAL A 220 4.69 -6.84 6.30
N SER A 221 4.99 -5.95 7.26
CA SER A 221 4.87 -6.26 8.68
C SER A 221 3.45 -6.62 9.08
N ALA A 222 2.45 -5.86 8.60
CA ALA A 222 1.04 -6.14 8.87
C ALA A 222 0.56 -7.44 8.21
N MET A 223 1.10 -7.83 7.05
CA MET A 223 0.71 -9.08 6.39
C MET A 223 1.07 -10.33 7.22
N ARG A 224 1.90 -10.19 8.27
CA ARG A 224 2.26 -11.27 9.20
C ARG A 224 1.15 -11.60 10.21
N SER A 225 0.03 -10.89 10.20
CA SER A 225 -1.15 -11.17 11.02
C SER A 225 -2.43 -11.17 10.17
N ILE A 226 -3.46 -11.86 10.66
CA ILE A 226 -4.77 -11.85 10.00
C ILE A 226 -5.41 -10.47 10.09
N ASP A 227 -5.31 -9.81 11.24
CA ASP A 227 -5.88 -8.47 11.42
C ASP A 227 -5.28 -7.47 10.43
N GLY A 228 -3.96 -7.57 10.17
CA GLY A 228 -3.29 -6.72 9.19
C GLY A 228 -3.71 -7.03 7.76
N GLN A 229 -3.88 -8.31 7.42
CA GLN A 229 -4.40 -8.72 6.11
C GLN A 229 -5.85 -8.25 5.87
N VAL A 230 -6.72 -8.37 6.87
CA VAL A 230 -8.12 -7.88 6.83
C VAL A 230 -8.14 -6.36 6.72
N PHE A 231 -7.33 -5.66 7.52
CA PHE A 231 -7.19 -4.19 7.45
C PHE A 231 -6.77 -3.74 6.05
N ALA A 232 -5.76 -4.39 5.46
CA ALA A 232 -5.28 -4.07 4.12
C ALA A 232 -6.37 -4.26 3.07
N PHE A 233 -7.11 -5.37 3.14
CA PHE A 233 -8.22 -5.64 2.22
C PHE A 233 -9.33 -4.59 2.33
N ILE A 234 -9.80 -4.30 3.54
CA ILE A 234 -10.86 -3.30 3.77
C ILE A 234 -10.43 -1.96 3.19
N ASN A 235 -9.22 -1.48 3.53
CA ASN A 235 -8.74 -0.19 3.06
C ASN A 235 -8.54 -0.17 1.54
N HIS A 236 -7.98 -1.22 0.95
CA HIS A 236 -7.78 -1.30 -0.49
C HIS A 236 -9.11 -1.19 -1.24
N VAL A 237 -10.14 -1.92 -0.79
CA VAL A 237 -11.48 -1.84 -1.38
C VAL A 237 -12.12 -0.46 -1.13
N LYS A 238 -12.08 0.08 0.10
CA LYS A 238 -12.64 1.41 0.42
C LYS A 238 -12.01 2.53 -0.40
N ASN A 239 -10.70 2.48 -0.60
CA ASN A 239 -9.94 3.51 -1.31
C ASN A 239 -9.93 3.30 -2.82
N THR A 240 -10.63 2.28 -3.33
CA THR A 240 -10.77 2.01 -4.77
C THR A 240 -12.26 2.01 -5.13
N PRO A 241 -12.84 3.17 -5.52
CA PRO A 241 -14.29 3.32 -5.68
C PRO A 241 -14.97 2.29 -6.60
N ILE A 242 -14.25 1.86 -7.65
CA ILE A 242 -14.74 0.83 -8.58
C ILE A 242 -14.87 -0.53 -7.88
N LEU A 243 -13.89 -0.92 -7.05
CA LEU A 243 -13.95 -2.16 -6.27
C LEU A 243 -15.08 -2.11 -5.24
N LEU A 244 -15.19 -1.01 -4.49
CA LEU A 244 -16.24 -0.85 -3.49
C LEU A 244 -17.63 -0.92 -4.12
N SER A 245 -17.84 -0.23 -5.23
CA SER A 245 -19.10 -0.28 -5.96
C SER A 245 -19.39 -1.68 -6.50
N ALA A 246 -18.41 -2.34 -7.12
CA ALA A 246 -18.58 -3.69 -7.65
C ALA A 246 -18.91 -4.70 -6.55
N LEU A 247 -18.24 -4.63 -5.41
CA LEU A 247 -18.49 -5.50 -4.27
C LEU A 247 -19.92 -5.34 -3.71
N ARG A 248 -20.35 -4.09 -3.52
CA ARG A 248 -21.69 -3.78 -2.98
C ARG A 248 -22.82 -4.23 -3.90
N HIS A 249 -22.62 -4.12 -5.21
CA HIS A 249 -23.60 -4.52 -6.21
C HIS A 249 -23.42 -5.96 -6.69
N LYS A 250 -22.45 -6.71 -6.13
CA LYS A 250 -22.14 -8.09 -6.52
C LYS A 250 -21.82 -8.22 -8.02
N ASP A 251 -21.21 -7.18 -8.58
CA ASP A 251 -20.73 -7.15 -9.97
C ASP A 251 -19.37 -7.85 -10.04
N TRP A 252 -19.41 -9.19 -10.07
CA TRP A 252 -18.21 -10.04 -10.00
C TRP A 252 -17.26 -9.84 -11.18
N VAL A 253 -17.79 -9.49 -12.35
CA VAL A 253 -17.00 -9.14 -13.54
C VAL A 253 -16.20 -7.88 -13.29
N LYS A 254 -16.85 -6.79 -12.86
CA LYS A 254 -16.17 -5.52 -12.57
C LYS A 254 -15.21 -5.66 -11.40
N PHE A 255 -15.58 -6.44 -10.38
CA PHE A 255 -14.71 -6.71 -9.22
C PHE A 255 -13.44 -7.44 -9.67
N ALA A 256 -13.58 -8.61 -10.31
CA ALA A 256 -12.45 -9.42 -10.74
C ALA A 256 -11.52 -8.68 -11.72
N ARG A 257 -12.08 -7.94 -12.68
CA ARG A 257 -11.28 -7.12 -13.59
C ARG A 257 -10.46 -6.04 -12.89
N SER A 258 -11.04 -5.41 -11.87
CA SER A 258 -10.38 -4.32 -11.14
C SER A 258 -9.38 -4.85 -10.11
N TYR A 259 -9.64 -6.03 -9.54
CA TYR A 259 -8.82 -6.63 -8.48
C TYR A 259 -7.67 -7.47 -9.05
N ASN A 260 -7.97 -8.36 -10.01
CA ASN A 260 -7.00 -9.30 -10.59
C ASN A 260 -6.41 -8.80 -11.93
N GLY A 261 -6.94 -7.71 -12.48
CA GLY A 261 -6.46 -7.08 -13.71
C GLY A 261 -7.16 -7.57 -14.99
N VAL A 262 -6.73 -7.07 -16.15
CA VAL A 262 -7.41 -7.28 -17.44
C VAL A 262 -7.50 -8.74 -17.87
N SER A 263 -6.56 -9.59 -17.43
CA SER A 263 -6.55 -11.03 -17.71
C SER A 263 -7.40 -11.86 -16.74
N TYR A 264 -8.24 -11.24 -15.89
CA TYR A 264 -9.06 -11.96 -14.92
C TYR A 264 -9.90 -13.09 -15.54
N ALA A 265 -10.40 -12.88 -16.77
CA ALA A 265 -11.26 -13.81 -17.47
C ALA A 265 -10.53 -15.11 -17.86
N GLU A 266 -9.23 -15.05 -18.16
CA GLU A 266 -8.42 -16.24 -18.49
C GLU A 266 -8.31 -17.22 -17.30
N LYS A 267 -8.46 -16.69 -16.08
CA LYS A 267 -8.45 -17.47 -14.83
C LYS A 267 -9.84 -17.66 -14.23
N HIS A 268 -10.88 -17.18 -14.91
CA HIS A 268 -12.29 -17.26 -14.51
C HIS A 268 -12.54 -16.74 -13.08
N TYR A 269 -11.88 -15.65 -12.68
CA TYR A 269 -12.01 -15.10 -11.32
C TYR A 269 -13.45 -14.70 -10.99
N ASP A 270 -14.12 -14.01 -11.91
CA ASP A 270 -15.52 -13.60 -11.81
C ASP A 270 -16.46 -14.80 -11.58
N VAL A 271 -16.30 -15.86 -12.36
CA VAL A 271 -17.10 -17.09 -12.24
C VAL A 271 -16.84 -17.80 -10.91
N LYS A 272 -15.58 -17.87 -10.46
CA LYS A 272 -15.21 -18.46 -9.16
C LYS A 272 -15.83 -17.69 -8.01
N ILE A 273 -15.75 -16.35 -8.02
CA ILE A 273 -16.37 -15.51 -6.98
C ILE A 273 -17.88 -15.73 -6.96
N ALA A 274 -18.54 -15.72 -8.13
CA ALA A 274 -19.97 -15.94 -8.25
C ALA A 274 -20.40 -17.30 -7.67
N ASN A 275 -19.70 -18.37 -8.04
CA ASN A 275 -19.98 -19.73 -7.57
C ASN A 275 -19.76 -19.87 -6.06
N ASN A 276 -18.68 -19.28 -5.54
CA ASN A 276 -18.39 -19.28 -4.10
C ASN A 276 -19.47 -18.52 -3.32
N TYR A 277 -19.88 -17.36 -3.81
CA TYR A 277 -20.96 -16.57 -3.21
C TYR A 277 -22.27 -17.37 -3.17
N GLN A 278 -22.68 -17.97 -4.29
CA GLN A 278 -23.89 -18.80 -4.36
C GLN A 278 -23.86 -19.97 -3.37
N ARG A 279 -22.69 -20.63 -3.23
CA ARG A 279 -22.52 -21.73 -2.26
C ARG A 279 -22.69 -21.28 -0.80
N LEU A 280 -22.34 -20.02 -0.51
CA LEU A 280 -22.44 -19.45 0.84
C LEU A 280 -23.85 -18.96 1.17
N THR A 281 -24.64 -18.56 0.18
CA THR A 281 -26.00 -18.03 0.38
C THR A 281 -27.11 -19.07 0.22
N ASN A 282 -26.83 -20.20 -0.44
CA ASN A 282 -27.81 -21.28 -0.64
C ASN A 282 -27.83 -22.31 0.51
N ARG A 283 -27.28 -21.96 1.67
CA ARG A 283 -27.33 -22.75 2.91
C ARG A 283 -28.31 -22.11 3.87
#